data_AF-A0A350BKF2-F1
#
_entry.id   AF-A0A350BKF2-F1
#
_cell.length_a   1.000
_cell.length_b   1.000
_cell.length_c   1.000
_cell.angle_alpha   90.00
_cell.angle_beta   90.00
_cell.angle_gamma   90.00
#
_symmetry.space_group_name_H-M   'P 1'
#
loop_
_entity.id
_entity.type
_entity.pdbx_description
1 polymer ?
#
loop_
_entity_poly.entity_id
_entity_poly.type
_entity_poly.pdbx_seq_one_letter_code
_entity_poly.pdbx_strand_id
1 'polypeptide(L)' 'ASDVSIHIYDMLGREVKHLIDEQQGPGSLSVAWDGRDDAEQPVGSGIYLLRFRAGSHVENSKLMLIK' A
#
# COMPACT_ATOMS: atom_id res chain seq x y z
N ALA A 1 -11.90 2.22 17.12
CA ALA A 1 -11.22 2.46 15.84
C ALA A 1 -9.72 2.40 16.07
N SER A 2 -8.95 1.99 15.08
CA SER A 2 -7.49 2.00 15.10
C SER A 2 -6.97 2.73 13.88
N ASP A 3 -5.81 3.37 14.00
CA ASP A 3 -5.11 3.93 12.85
C ASP A 3 -4.68 2.77 11.93
N VAL A 4 -5.16 2.81 10.70
CA VAL A 4 -4.89 1.82 9.66
C VAL A 4 -4.21 2.50 8.48
N SER A 5 -3.08 1.94 8.04
CA SER A 5 -2.35 2.43 6.87
C SER A 5 -2.00 1.31 5.91
N ILE A 6 -2.15 1.54 4.61
CA ILE A 6 -1.69 0.67 3.53
C ILE A 6 -0.85 1.48 2.56
N HIS A 7 0.46 1.25 2.56
CA HIS A 7 1.42 1.98 1.74
C HIS A 7 2.14 1.02 0.80
N ILE A 8 2.48 1.49 -0.40
CA ILE A 8 3.27 0.74 -1.37
C ILE A 8 4.63 1.40 -1.50
N TYR A 9 5.68 0.57 -1.51
CA TYR A 9 7.07 0.95 -1.68
C TYR A 9 7.69 0.23 -2.86
N ASP A 10 8.68 0.84 -3.47
CA ASP A 10 9.56 0.15 -4.41
C ASP A 10 10.67 -0.64 -3.69
N MET A 11 11.49 -1.36 -4.45
CA MET A 11 12.59 -2.18 -3.90
C MET A 11 13.71 -1.39 -3.23
N LEU A 12 13.75 -0.06 -3.41
CA LEU A 12 14.69 0.83 -2.73
C LEU A 12 14.09 1.39 -1.43
N GLY A 13 12.84 1.03 -1.10
CA GLY A 13 12.12 1.53 0.05
C GLY A 13 11.54 2.94 -0.15
N ARG A 14 11.51 3.45 -1.38
CA ARG A 14 10.86 4.73 -1.69
C ARG A 14 9.36 4.50 -1.70
N GLU A 15 8.61 5.39 -1.07
CA GLU A 15 7.16 5.34 -1.06
C GLU A 15 6.62 5.69 -2.46
N VAL A 16 5.65 4.91 -2.90
CA VAL A 16 5.07 4.98 -4.24
C VAL A 16 3.61 5.44 -4.16
N LYS A 17 2.81 4.84 -3.27
CA LYS A 17 1.38 5.13 -3.16
C LYS A 17 0.90 4.97 -1.72
N HIS A 18 0.09 5.92 -1.27
CA HIS A 18 -0.76 5.78 -0.10
C HIS A 18 -2.14 5.29 -0.55
N LEU A 19 -2.48 4.05 -0.20
CA LEU A 19 -3.80 3.52 -0.51
C LEU A 19 -4.82 3.87 0.58
N ILE A 20 -4.38 3.83 1.85
CA ILE A 20 -5.19 4.12 3.03
C ILE A 20 -4.28 4.72 4.10
N ASP A 21 -4.74 5.77 4.79
CA ASP A 21 -4.12 6.34 5.97
C ASP A 21 -5.19 7.05 6.84
N GLU A 22 -6.00 6.26 7.54
CA GLU A 22 -7.14 6.78 8.32
C GLU A 22 -7.56 5.85 9.47
N GLN A 23 -8.43 6.35 10.35
CA GLN A 23 -9.01 5.54 11.43
C GLN A 23 -10.10 4.62 10.90
N GLN A 24 -9.92 3.32 11.14
CA GLN A 24 -10.87 2.30 10.74
C GLN A 24 -11.51 1.60 11.94
N GLY A 25 -12.80 1.29 11.82
CA GLY A 25 -13.50 0.41 12.74
C GLY A 25 -13.17 -1.07 12.46
N PRO A 26 -13.59 -1.99 13.33
CA PRO A 26 -13.50 -3.41 13.03
C PRO A 26 -14.35 -3.75 11.80
N GLY A 27 -13.81 -4.56 10.88
CA GLY A 27 -14.49 -4.95 9.65
C GLY A 27 -13.53 -5.49 8.60
N SER A 28 -14.06 -5.75 7.41
CA SER A 28 -13.27 -6.13 6.24
C SER A 28 -13.05 -4.91 5.35
N LEU A 29 -11.84 -4.81 4.81
CA LEU A 29 -11.40 -3.72 3.94
C LEU A 29 -10.79 -4.31 2.68
N SER A 30 -11.20 -3.81 1.52
CA SER A 30 -10.65 -4.19 0.23
C SER A 30 -10.13 -2.94 -0.46
N VAL A 31 -8.87 -2.97 -0.87
CA VAL A 31 -8.25 -1.87 -1.62
C VAL A 31 -7.56 -2.42 -2.86
N ALA A 32 -7.58 -1.64 -3.93
CA ALA A 32 -6.94 -1.98 -5.19
C ALA A 32 -5.91 -0.91 -5.55
N TRP A 33 -4.77 -1.36 -6.04
CA TRP A 33 -3.77 -0.48 -6.63
C TRP A 33 -3.80 -0.65 -8.15
N ASP A 34 -3.85 0.48 -8.86
CA ASP A 34 -3.95 0.53 -10.32
C ASP A 34 -2.59 0.71 -11.02
N GLY A 35 -1.49 0.68 -10.25
CA GLY A 35 -0.15 0.87 -10.79
C GLY A 35 0.24 2.34 -10.98
N ARG A 36 -0.41 3.28 -10.30
CA ARG A 36 -0.02 4.70 -10.25
C ARG A 36 0.61 5.10 -8.92
N ASP A 37 1.44 6.13 -8.93
CA ASP A 37 1.95 6.76 -7.72
C ASP A 37 0.97 7.81 -7.14
N ASP A 38 1.34 8.47 -6.05
CA ASP A 38 0.53 9.53 -5.43
C ASP A 38 0.32 10.77 -6.32
N ALA A 39 1.18 10.97 -7.33
CA ALA A 39 1.04 12.02 -8.34
C ALA A 39 0.20 11.55 -9.55
N GLU A 40 -0.50 10.43 -9.42
CA GLU A 40 -1.31 9.79 -10.46
C GLU A 40 -0.52 9.40 -11.72
N GLN A 41 0.81 9.27 -11.60
CA GLN A 41 1.68 8.86 -12.69
C GLN A 41 1.85 7.34 -12.71
N PRO A 42 1.80 6.69 -13.88
CA PRO A 42 2.00 5.25 -13.98
C PRO A 42 3.43 4.88 -13.61
N VAL A 43 3.60 3.87 -12.76
CA VAL A 43 4.93 3.35 -12.41
C VAL A 43 5.36 2.21 -13.33
N GLY A 44 6.63 1.81 -13.25
CA GLY A 44 7.19 0.72 -14.06
C GLY A 44 6.69 -0.66 -13.63
N SER A 45 6.73 -1.64 -14.53
CA SER A 45 6.56 -3.05 -14.15
C SER A 45 7.69 -3.47 -13.21
N GLY A 46 7.40 -4.29 -12.22
CA GLY A 46 8.41 -4.69 -11.24
C GLY A 46 7.83 -5.20 -9.93
N ILE A 47 8.74 -5.46 -8.99
CA ILE A 47 8.39 -5.88 -7.63
C ILE A 47 8.18 -4.63 -6.77
N TYR A 48 7.10 -4.65 -6.00
CA TYR A 48 6.76 -3.64 -5.01
C TYR A 48 6.51 -4.31 -3.66
N LEU A 49 6.59 -3.53 -2.58
CA LEU A 49 6.31 -3.97 -1.22
C LEU A 49 5.09 -3.21 -0.71
N LEU A 50 4.03 -3.93 -0.36
CA LEU A 50 2.90 -3.40 0.37
C LEU A 50 3.17 -3.54 1.87
N ARG A 51 2.95 -2.48 2.63
CA ARG A 51 2.94 -2.50 4.09
C ARG A 51 1.55 -2.16 4.60
N PHE A 52 0.96 -3.09 5.32
CA PHE A 52 -0.26 -2.88 6.09
C PHE A 52 0.12 -2.67 7.56
N ARG A 53 -0.51 -1.68 8.20
CA ARG A 53 -0.40 -1.44 9.64
C ARG A 53 -1.79 -1.21 10.22
N ALA A 54 -2.06 -1.84 11.37
CA ALA A 54 -3.25 -1.60 12.18
C ALA A 54 -2.83 -1.57 13.66
N GLY A 55 -2.71 -0.37 14.24
CA GLY A 55 -2.15 -0.20 15.58
C GLY A 55 -0.72 -0.76 15.70
N SER A 56 -0.54 -1.81 16.51
CA SER A 56 0.74 -2.51 16.70
C SER A 56 0.98 -3.66 15.72
N HIS A 57 -0.02 -4.06 14.95
CA HIS A 57 0.11 -5.10 13.95
C HIS A 57 0.68 -4.50 12.66
N VAL A 58 1.70 -5.16 12.10
CA VAL A 58 2.32 -4.78 10.83
C VAL A 58 2.51 -6.03 9.98
N GLU A 59 2.07 -5.97 8.74
CA GLU A 59 2.24 -7.02 7.76
C GLU A 59 2.88 -6.44 6.50
N ASN A 60 3.80 -7.18 5.88
CA ASN A 60 4.42 -6.80 4.62
C ASN A 60 4.17 -7.88 3.57
N SER A 61 3.72 -7.47 2.39
CA SER A 61 3.39 -8.34 1.28
C SER A 61 4.13 -7.90 0.01
N LYS A 62 4.63 -8.85 -0.76
CA LYS A 62 5.29 -8.58 -2.04
C LYS A 62 4.25 -8.56 -3.16
N LEU A 63 4.30 -7.53 -4.00
CA LEU A 63 3.47 -7.37 -5.19
C LEU A 63 4.34 -7.46 -6.44
N MET A 64 3.78 -7.99 -7.53
CA MET A 64 4.38 -7.93 -8.86
C MET A 64 3.43 -7.19 -9.78
N LEU A 65 3.86 -6.02 -10.27
CA LEU A 65 3.12 -5.26 -11.27
C LEU A 65 3.60 -5.70 -12.66
N ILE A 66 2.65 -6.18 -13.46
CA ILE A 66 2.85 -6.59 -14.85
C ILE A 66 1.98 -5.68 -15.72
N LYS A 67 2.52 -5.21 -16.85
CA LYS A 67 1.82 -4.41 -17.85
C LYS A 67 1.46 -5.26 -19.05
#